data_AF-A0A8T4EH29-F1
#
_entry.id   AF-A0A8T4EH29-F1
#
_cell.length_a   1.000
_cell.length_b   1.000
_cell.length_c   1.000
_cell.angle_alpha   90.00
_cell.angle_beta   90.00
_cell.angle_gamma   90.00
#
_symmetry.space_group_name_H-M   'P 1'
#
loop_
_entity.id
_entity.type
_entity.pdbx_description
1 polymer ?
#
loop_
_entity_poly.entity_id
_entity_poly.type
_entity_poly.pdbx_seq_one_letter_code
_entity_poly.pdbx_strand_id
1 'polypeptide(L)'
;MTRIGVMSGQEAGMLEDARSIVDTLKANGTDYVIDDKLADTLGQKGIPVKKMDVEILAIVGSDRFLLKTLLELGQTDIPILPVASKGQPDFLFDVLVNNFETVIDDLMEGHWTREEKTRLVAEISGKDTPPLLNDIGIFARRSATLIRYSLLIDGEHFWKDGSDGLIVATPTGSTAYSLSVGGPIVLNSAPVFSIIPVNSVNPSRRPLVVPEDLILEIQELTSSVAIEAVLDGQIRKKIDSKPIKIRKADQSAVFVKFELERVAALRGKLLKKSETSEDQAYELPPSAKLVLKVLEYQEQLSQKEIIEETMLPARTVRYALSLLMSEGLVIKRLSLRDSRQGIYQVKKKT
;
A
#
# COMPACT_ATOMS: atom_id res chain seq x y z
N MET A 1 12.93 29.89 3.53
CA MET A 1 12.18 29.37 4.70
C MET A 1 11.23 28.35 4.11
N THR A 2 11.29 27.09 4.53
CA THR A 2 10.49 26.02 3.91
C THR A 2 9.01 26.25 4.20
N ARG A 3 8.20 26.40 3.15
CA ARG A 3 6.76 26.58 3.23
C ARG A 3 6.06 25.25 3.02
N ILE A 4 5.19 24.89 3.97
CA ILE A 4 4.51 23.60 3.98
C ILE A 4 3.04 23.78 3.59
N GLY A 5 2.60 23.09 2.53
CA GLY A 5 1.19 22.92 2.23
C GLY A 5 0.60 21.79 3.08
N VAL A 6 -0.59 21.96 3.62
CA VAL A 6 -1.29 20.91 4.37
C VAL A 6 -2.65 20.63 3.74
N MET A 7 -2.93 19.35 3.50
CA MET A 7 -4.20 18.87 2.98
C MET A 7 -4.69 17.67 3.79
N SER A 8 -6.01 17.54 3.95
CA SER A 8 -6.59 16.44 4.74
C SER A 8 -7.80 15.78 4.09
N GLY A 9 -7.94 14.49 4.35
CA GLY A 9 -9.22 13.81 4.18
C GLY A 9 -10.32 14.47 5.02
N GLN A 10 -11.57 14.29 4.61
CA GLN A 10 -12.74 14.99 5.19
C GLN A 10 -13.43 14.20 6.30
N GLU A 11 -12.88 13.04 6.66
CA GLU A 11 -13.36 12.27 7.81
C GLU A 11 -12.95 12.99 9.10
N ALA A 12 -13.83 12.98 10.11
CA ALA A 12 -13.66 13.77 11.33
C ALA A 12 -12.30 13.55 12.01
N GLY A 13 -11.83 12.30 12.11
CA GLY A 13 -10.53 11.99 12.71
C GLY A 13 -9.33 12.56 11.92
N MET A 14 -9.39 12.55 10.59
CA MET A 14 -8.34 13.12 9.75
C MET A 14 -8.28 14.65 9.89
N LEU A 15 -9.44 15.30 9.99
CA LEU A 15 -9.55 16.75 10.19
C LEU A 15 -9.00 17.19 11.54
N GLU A 16 -9.26 16.42 12.61
CA GLU A 16 -8.67 16.67 13.93
C GLU A 16 -7.15 16.51 13.91
N ASP A 17 -6.65 15.48 13.24
CA ASP A 17 -5.22 15.23 13.08
C ASP A 17 -4.55 16.34 12.24
N ALA A 18 -5.18 16.79 11.16
CA ALA A 18 -4.70 17.92 10.36
C ALA A 18 -4.71 19.23 11.14
N ARG A 19 -5.71 19.46 12.01
CA ARG A 19 -5.71 20.60 12.92
C ARG A 19 -4.51 20.56 13.86
N SER A 20 -4.22 19.39 14.44
CA SER A 20 -3.04 19.21 15.30
C SER A 20 -1.75 19.56 14.56
N ILE A 21 -1.62 19.15 13.30
CA ILE A 21 -0.47 19.49 12.43
C ILE A 21 -0.36 21.00 12.23
N VAL A 22 -1.47 21.67 11.89
CA VAL A 22 -1.50 23.12 11.70
C VAL A 22 -1.12 23.85 12.99
N ASP A 23 -1.58 23.37 14.16
CA ASP A 23 -1.24 23.98 15.44
C ASP A 23 0.26 23.79 15.79
N THR A 24 0.85 22.63 15.48
CA THR A 24 2.31 22.40 15.59
C THR A 24 3.11 23.32 14.67
N LEU A 25 2.67 23.51 13.42
CA LEU A 25 3.33 24.42 12.46
C LEU A 25 3.31 25.87 12.97
N LYS A 26 2.16 26.32 13.50
CA LYS A 26 2.02 27.64 14.11
C LYS A 26 2.95 27.82 15.31
N ALA A 27 3.02 26.84 16.20
CA ALA A 27 3.84 26.90 17.41
C ALA A 27 5.34 27.01 17.09
N ASN A 28 5.80 26.33 16.04
CA ASN A 28 7.18 26.36 15.56
C ASN A 28 7.50 27.58 14.67
N GLY A 29 6.51 28.40 14.33
CA GLY A 29 6.69 29.56 13.44
C GLY A 29 7.03 29.18 11.99
N THR A 30 6.69 27.96 11.56
CA THR A 30 6.89 27.48 10.20
C THR A 30 5.91 28.15 9.24
N ASP A 31 6.34 28.56 8.04
CA ASP A 31 5.43 29.08 7.01
C ASP A 31 4.57 27.94 6.45
N TYR A 32 3.26 28.13 6.38
CA TYR A 32 2.34 27.11 5.88
C TYR A 32 1.12 27.69 5.17
N VAL A 33 0.53 26.87 4.32
CA VAL A 33 -0.79 27.10 3.71
C VAL A 33 -1.62 25.83 3.82
N ILE A 34 -2.94 25.98 3.76
CA ILE A 34 -3.88 24.86 3.85
C ILE A 34 -4.80 24.81 2.63
N ASP A 35 -5.25 23.61 2.27
CA ASP A 35 -6.16 23.43 1.14
C ASP A 35 -7.54 24.01 1.43
N ASP A 36 -8.28 24.41 0.39
CA ASP A 36 -9.60 25.03 0.54
C ASP A 36 -10.55 24.21 1.42
N LYS A 37 -10.56 22.88 1.29
CA LYS A 37 -11.51 22.03 2.04
C LYS A 37 -11.13 21.96 3.52
N LEU A 38 -9.84 21.86 3.83
CA LEU A 38 -9.35 21.95 5.20
C LEU A 38 -9.60 23.34 5.77
N ALA A 39 -9.39 24.40 4.97
CA ALA A 39 -9.60 25.78 5.39
C ALA A 39 -11.06 26.09 5.74
N ASP A 40 -12.00 25.63 4.92
CA ASP A 40 -13.45 25.74 5.17
C ASP A 40 -13.81 25.10 6.51
N THR A 41 -13.23 23.93 6.80
CA THR A 41 -13.44 23.23 8.08
C THR A 41 -12.83 23.98 9.26
N LEU A 42 -11.65 24.57 9.08
CA LEU A 42 -10.92 25.28 10.13
C LEU A 42 -11.33 26.76 10.28
N GLY A 43 -12.24 27.26 9.45
CA GLY A 43 -12.64 28.67 9.43
C GLY A 43 -11.48 29.61 9.03
N GLN A 44 -10.59 29.15 8.16
CA GLN A 44 -9.39 29.87 7.72
C GLN A 44 -9.44 30.10 6.20
N LYS A 45 -8.49 30.87 5.67
CA LYS A 45 -8.37 31.09 4.22
C LYS A 45 -7.52 29.97 3.60
N GLY A 46 -8.09 29.26 2.63
CA GLY A 46 -7.41 28.20 1.89
C GLY A 46 -6.83 28.66 0.56
N ILE A 47 -6.03 27.77 -0.04
CA ILE A 47 -5.56 27.87 -1.41
C ILE A 47 -5.87 26.54 -2.11
N PRO A 48 -6.40 26.53 -3.35
CA PRO A 48 -6.53 25.29 -4.10
C PRO A 48 -5.17 24.61 -4.26
N VAL A 49 -5.10 23.29 -4.05
CA VAL A 49 -3.81 22.56 -4.03
C VAL A 49 -2.96 22.79 -5.28
N LYS A 50 -3.59 22.91 -6.45
CA LYS A 50 -2.91 23.21 -7.74
C LYS A 50 -2.28 24.61 -7.85
N LYS A 51 -2.65 25.51 -6.95
CA LYS A 51 -2.19 26.90 -6.89
C LYS A 51 -1.31 27.15 -5.68
N MET A 52 -1.02 26.12 -4.89
CA MET A 52 -0.10 26.23 -3.76
C MET A 52 1.33 26.37 -4.31
N ASP A 53 2.04 27.35 -3.76
CA ASP A 53 3.47 27.55 -3.95
C ASP A 53 4.15 27.16 -2.64
N VAL A 54 4.59 25.90 -2.56
CA VAL A 54 5.08 25.22 -1.35
C VAL A 54 6.22 24.28 -1.71
N GLU A 55 7.18 24.13 -0.80
CA GLU A 55 8.33 23.24 -0.97
C GLU A 55 8.03 21.80 -0.52
N ILE A 56 7.01 21.60 0.32
CA ILE A 56 6.54 20.28 0.76
C ILE A 56 5.02 20.31 0.88
N LEU A 57 4.35 19.24 0.45
CA LEU A 57 2.91 19.03 0.66
C LEU A 57 2.68 17.89 1.64
N ALA A 58 2.26 18.22 2.86
CA ALA A 58 1.81 17.27 3.86
C ALA A 58 0.37 16.83 3.57
N ILE A 59 0.17 15.53 3.36
CA ILE A 59 -1.13 14.92 3.09
C ILE A 59 -1.52 14.06 4.28
N VAL A 60 -2.55 14.48 4.99
CA VAL A 60 -3.06 13.82 6.19
C VAL A 60 -4.25 12.92 5.82
N GLY A 61 -4.13 11.63 6.09
CA GLY A 61 -5.22 10.68 5.83
C GLY A 61 -4.73 9.29 5.49
N SER A 62 -5.39 8.69 4.50
CA SER A 62 -5.18 7.29 4.08
C SER A 62 -4.61 7.14 2.67
N ASP A 63 -4.20 5.91 2.31
CA ASP A 63 -3.70 5.58 0.96
C ASP A 63 -4.69 6.01 -0.13
N ARG A 64 -6.00 5.81 0.11
CA ARG A 64 -7.03 6.24 -0.84
C ARG A 64 -7.04 7.75 -1.03
N PHE A 65 -6.90 8.50 0.05
CA PHE A 65 -6.88 9.96 -0.03
C PHE A 65 -5.62 10.45 -0.72
N LEU A 66 -4.45 9.88 -0.39
CA LEU A 66 -3.18 10.17 -1.04
C LEU A 66 -3.25 9.96 -2.56
N LEU A 67 -3.70 8.77 -3.01
CA LEU A 67 -3.84 8.47 -4.44
C LEU A 67 -4.79 9.45 -5.13
N LYS A 68 -5.93 9.75 -4.51
CA LYS A 68 -6.89 10.72 -5.06
C LYS A 68 -6.27 12.11 -5.20
N THR A 69 -5.50 12.56 -4.21
CA THR A 69 -4.82 13.86 -4.24
C THR A 69 -3.74 13.90 -5.32
N LEU A 70 -2.97 12.83 -5.50
CA LEU A 70 -1.98 12.73 -6.59
C LEU A 70 -2.63 12.79 -7.97
N LEU A 71 -3.78 12.14 -8.16
CA LEU A 71 -4.56 12.23 -9.41
C LEU A 71 -5.12 13.64 -9.64
N GLU A 72 -5.54 14.32 -8.57
CA GLU A 72 -6.00 15.71 -8.65
C GLU A 72 -4.84 16.63 -9.04
N LEU A 73 -3.70 16.55 -8.35
CA LEU A 73 -2.47 17.30 -8.63
C LEU A 73 -1.97 17.09 -10.07
N GLY A 74 -1.97 15.85 -10.55
CA GLY A 74 -1.41 15.49 -11.84
C GLY A 74 0.11 15.51 -11.83
N GLN A 75 0.72 16.24 -12.77
CA GLN A 75 2.17 16.43 -12.79
C GLN A 75 2.57 17.47 -11.73
N THR A 76 3.49 17.08 -10.85
CA THR A 76 4.01 17.89 -9.75
C THR A 76 5.37 17.34 -9.35
N ASP A 77 6.28 18.25 -9.00
CA ASP A 77 7.61 17.98 -8.45
C ASP A 77 7.69 18.28 -6.94
N ILE A 78 6.59 18.78 -6.36
CA ILE A 78 6.45 19.06 -4.93
C ILE A 78 6.61 17.73 -4.16
N PRO A 79 7.63 17.61 -3.28
CA PRO A 79 7.76 16.51 -2.35
C PRO A 79 6.51 16.32 -1.49
N ILE A 80 5.97 15.11 -1.51
CA ILE A 80 4.80 14.71 -0.74
C ILE A 80 5.25 14.10 0.58
N LEU A 81 4.69 14.58 1.68
CA LEU A 81 4.83 14.00 3.01
C LEU A 81 3.50 13.35 3.42
N PRO A 82 3.34 12.03 3.23
CA PRO A 82 2.17 11.32 3.73
C PRO A 82 2.22 11.25 5.27
N VAL A 83 1.19 11.77 5.93
CA VAL A 83 1.03 11.70 7.40
C VAL A 83 -0.19 10.86 7.74
N ALA A 84 0.03 9.71 8.37
CA ALA A 84 -1.02 8.77 8.72
C ALA A 84 -1.84 9.32 9.88
N SER A 85 -3.16 9.27 9.70
CA SER A 85 -4.12 9.58 10.76
C SER A 85 -4.07 8.49 11.84
N LYS A 86 -4.47 8.84 13.08
CA LYS A 86 -4.44 7.91 14.22
C LYS A 86 -5.22 6.63 13.93
N GLY A 87 -4.57 5.49 14.14
CA GLY A 87 -5.20 4.17 14.03
C GLY A 87 -5.33 3.61 12.61
N GLN A 88 -4.74 4.26 11.59
CA GLN A 88 -4.71 3.77 10.22
C GLN A 88 -3.27 3.38 9.82
N PRO A 89 -2.89 2.08 9.89
CA PRO A 89 -1.65 1.62 9.30
C PRO A 89 -1.81 1.56 7.78
N ASP A 90 -1.37 2.61 7.09
CA ASP A 90 -1.41 2.70 5.64
C ASP A 90 -0.01 2.50 5.02
N PHE A 91 0.05 1.83 3.86
CA PHE A 91 1.30 1.27 3.32
C PHE A 91 2.26 2.37 2.81
N LEU A 92 1.73 3.51 2.38
CA LEU A 92 2.52 4.63 1.86
C LEU A 92 2.90 5.67 2.93
N PHE A 93 2.56 5.43 4.20
CA PHE A 93 2.70 6.41 5.27
C PHE A 93 3.79 6.02 6.27
N ASP A 94 4.91 6.73 6.23
CA ASP A 94 6.03 6.52 7.13
C ASP A 94 5.95 7.38 8.42
N VAL A 95 5.11 8.41 8.42
CA VAL A 95 4.93 9.32 9.56
C VAL A 95 3.56 9.16 10.18
N LEU A 96 3.52 8.98 11.50
CA LEU A 96 2.29 9.09 12.29
C LEU A 96 2.09 10.54 12.75
N VAL A 97 0.85 11.03 12.72
CA VAL A 97 0.51 12.39 13.18
C VAL A 97 1.04 12.70 14.59
N ASN A 98 1.06 11.72 15.51
CA ASN A 98 1.53 11.91 16.88
C ASN A 98 3.02 12.28 16.98
N ASN A 99 3.80 11.97 15.95
CA ASN A 99 5.23 12.24 15.91
C ASN A 99 5.57 13.41 14.97
N PHE A 100 4.56 14.17 14.56
CA PHE A 100 4.72 15.24 13.58
C PHE A 100 5.62 16.38 14.07
N GLU A 101 5.65 16.67 15.38
CA GLU A 101 6.56 17.67 15.96
C GLU A 101 8.03 17.33 15.65
N THR A 102 8.43 16.08 15.93
CA THR A 102 9.77 15.58 15.61
C THR A 102 10.06 15.57 14.10
N VAL A 103 9.04 15.34 13.28
CA VAL A 103 9.15 15.39 11.82
C VAL A 103 9.39 16.80 11.32
N ILE A 104 8.76 17.82 11.91
CA ILE A 104 9.00 19.21 11.52
C ILE A 104 10.45 19.59 11.78
N ASP A 105 11.00 19.21 12.93
CA ASP A 105 12.42 19.48 13.24
C ASP A 105 13.32 18.85 12.17
N ASP A 106 13.11 17.59 11.83
CA ASP A 106 13.87 16.90 10.78
C ASP A 106 13.74 17.59 9.41
N LEU A 107 12.52 18.02 9.05
CA LEU A 107 12.28 18.70 7.79
C LEU A 107 13.01 20.04 7.71
N MET A 108 12.99 20.81 8.79
CA MET A 108 13.63 22.13 8.87
C MET A 108 15.17 22.02 8.91
N GLU A 109 15.69 20.98 9.58
CA GLU A 109 17.13 20.69 9.63
C GLU A 109 17.66 20.02 8.35
N GLY A 110 16.77 19.58 7.46
CA GLY A 110 17.13 18.91 6.20
C GLY A 110 17.50 17.44 6.38
N HIS A 111 17.07 16.80 7.47
CA HIS A 111 17.27 15.39 7.78
C HIS A 111 16.29 14.47 7.04
N TRP A 112 16.17 14.66 5.73
CA TRP A 112 15.30 13.87 4.86
C TRP A 112 15.85 13.84 3.43
N THR A 113 15.35 12.91 2.63
CA THR A 113 15.74 12.74 1.23
C THR A 113 14.51 12.64 0.32
N ARG A 114 14.70 12.93 -0.97
CA ARG A 114 13.67 12.75 -1.99
C ARG A 114 13.65 11.29 -2.43
N GLU A 115 12.52 10.62 -2.26
CA GLU A 115 12.27 9.30 -2.85
C GLU A 115 11.39 9.45 -4.09
N GLU A 116 11.94 9.09 -5.25
CA GLU A 116 11.17 9.06 -6.48
C GLU A 116 10.39 7.75 -6.60
N LYS A 117 9.10 7.87 -6.90
CA LYS A 117 8.22 6.74 -7.22
C LYS A 117 7.79 6.84 -8.67
N THR A 118 8.16 5.83 -9.47
CA THR A 118 7.75 5.72 -10.87
C THR A 118 6.23 5.79 -10.96
N ARG A 119 5.76 6.56 -11.95
CA ARG A 119 4.36 6.60 -12.35
C ARG A 119 4.18 6.15 -13.79
N LEU A 120 2.99 5.69 -14.13
CA LEU A 120 2.61 5.38 -15.51
C LEU A 120 1.50 6.31 -16.00
N VAL A 121 1.43 6.51 -17.30
CA VAL A 121 0.34 7.24 -17.98
C VAL A 121 -0.24 6.32 -19.05
N ALA A 122 -1.56 6.35 -19.19
CA ALA A 122 -2.25 5.68 -20.28
C ALA A 122 -2.88 6.71 -21.22
N GLU A 123 -2.67 6.55 -22.52
CA GLU A 123 -3.43 7.26 -23.55
C GLU A 123 -4.71 6.47 -23.83
N ILE A 124 -5.87 7.06 -23.52
CA ILE A 124 -7.18 6.46 -23.77
C ILE A 124 -7.95 7.37 -24.72
N SER A 125 -8.28 6.86 -25.91
CA SER A 125 -9.01 7.58 -26.94
C SER A 125 -8.35 8.92 -27.34
N GLY A 126 -7.01 8.96 -27.41
CA GLY A 126 -6.23 10.15 -27.77
C GLY A 126 -6.03 11.16 -26.65
N LYS A 127 -6.31 10.78 -25.39
CA LYS A 127 -6.11 11.64 -24.21
C LYS A 127 -5.37 10.89 -23.11
N ASP A 128 -4.31 11.51 -22.62
CA ASP A 128 -3.56 10.98 -21.49
C ASP A 128 -4.39 11.01 -20.19
N THR A 129 -4.23 9.97 -19.39
CA THR A 129 -4.66 9.98 -17.99
C THR A 129 -3.76 10.91 -17.17
N PRO A 130 -4.21 11.35 -15.99
CA PRO A 130 -3.27 11.75 -14.95
C PRO A 130 -2.22 10.65 -14.72
N PRO A 131 -0.98 10.99 -14.31
CA PRO A 131 0.00 10.00 -13.90
C PRO A 131 -0.52 9.16 -12.74
N LEU A 132 -0.41 7.84 -12.86
CA LEU A 132 -0.91 6.85 -11.93
C LEU A 132 0.24 6.32 -11.10
N LEU A 133 0.07 6.26 -9.77
CA LEU A 133 1.10 5.80 -8.85
C LEU A 133 1.17 4.28 -8.77
N ASN A 134 0.02 3.60 -8.76
CA ASN A 134 -0.07 2.16 -8.57
C ASN A 134 -0.25 1.45 -9.90
N ASP A 135 -1.43 1.59 -10.51
CA ASP A 135 -1.80 0.73 -11.63
C ASP A 135 -2.92 1.30 -12.50
N ILE A 136 -2.99 0.75 -13.71
CA ILE A 136 -4.16 0.78 -14.58
C ILE A 136 -4.66 -0.65 -14.77
N GLY A 137 -5.93 -0.88 -14.44
CA GLY A 137 -6.62 -2.15 -14.69
C GLY A 137 -7.67 -2.01 -15.77
N ILE A 138 -7.64 -2.88 -16.77
CA ILE A 138 -8.64 -2.97 -17.85
C ILE A 138 -9.56 -4.15 -17.56
N PHE A 139 -10.84 -3.88 -17.37
CA PHE A 139 -11.83 -4.87 -16.93
C PHE A 139 -13.14 -4.78 -17.70
N ALA A 140 -13.84 -5.90 -17.82
CA ALA A 140 -15.25 -5.86 -18.17
C ALA A 140 -16.05 -5.12 -17.08
N ARG A 141 -16.98 -4.26 -17.48
CA ARG A 141 -17.85 -3.51 -16.54
C ARG A 141 -18.72 -4.41 -15.67
N ARG A 142 -19.06 -5.59 -16.19
CA ARG A 142 -19.84 -6.60 -15.48
C ARG A 142 -18.90 -7.72 -15.06
N SER A 143 -18.94 -8.07 -13.77
CA SER A 143 -18.19 -9.20 -13.22
C SER A 143 -18.49 -10.51 -13.96
N ALA A 144 -17.56 -11.46 -13.89
CA ALA A 144 -17.64 -12.77 -14.55
C ALA A 144 -17.89 -12.66 -16.07
N THR A 145 -17.35 -11.62 -16.71
CA THR A 145 -17.39 -11.43 -18.15
C THR A 145 -15.98 -11.21 -18.67
N LEU A 146 -15.59 -11.96 -19.70
CA LEU A 146 -14.25 -11.86 -20.27
C LEU A 146 -14.10 -10.61 -21.13
N ILE A 147 -12.91 -10.02 -21.09
CA ILE A 147 -12.36 -9.20 -22.16
C ILE A 147 -11.46 -10.08 -23.03
N ARG A 148 -11.41 -9.79 -24.33
CA ARG A 148 -10.37 -10.28 -25.23
C ARG A 148 -9.52 -9.12 -25.68
N TYR A 149 -8.22 -9.32 -25.75
CA TYR A 149 -7.26 -8.27 -26.12
C TYR A 149 -5.99 -8.88 -26.73
N SER A 150 -5.25 -8.02 -27.43
CA SER A 150 -3.91 -8.27 -27.93
C SER A 150 -2.94 -7.32 -27.22
N LEU A 151 -1.87 -7.86 -26.64
CA LEU A 151 -0.80 -7.09 -26.00
C LEU A 151 0.36 -6.97 -26.97
N LEU A 152 0.76 -5.73 -27.26
CA LEU A 152 1.96 -5.40 -27.99
C LEU A 152 2.95 -4.71 -27.04
N ILE A 153 4.24 -4.96 -27.24
CA ILE A 153 5.34 -4.33 -26.52
C ILE A 153 6.25 -3.73 -27.58
N ASP A 154 6.46 -2.42 -27.55
CA ASP A 154 7.21 -1.67 -28.58
C ASP A 154 6.74 -1.95 -30.02
N GLY A 155 5.43 -2.12 -30.20
CA GLY A 155 4.81 -2.40 -31.48
C GLY A 155 4.90 -3.86 -31.93
N GLU A 156 5.63 -4.73 -31.21
CA GLU A 156 5.68 -6.15 -31.48
C GLU A 156 4.54 -6.89 -30.76
N HIS A 157 3.82 -7.73 -31.50
CA HIS A 157 2.72 -8.51 -30.94
C HIS A 157 3.25 -9.61 -30.02
N PHE A 158 3.04 -9.46 -28.71
CA PHE A 158 3.50 -10.40 -27.71
C PHE A 158 2.51 -11.55 -27.51
N TRP A 159 1.24 -11.24 -27.18
CA TRP A 159 0.21 -12.28 -27.08
C TRP A 159 -1.22 -11.78 -27.30
N LYS A 160 -2.13 -12.74 -27.54
CA LYS A 160 -3.57 -12.55 -27.38
C LYS A 160 -4.06 -13.33 -26.16
N ASP A 161 -5.06 -12.79 -25.49
CA ASP A 161 -5.66 -13.45 -24.35
C ASP A 161 -7.16 -13.15 -24.19
N GLY A 162 -7.83 -14.02 -23.43
CA GLY A 162 -9.15 -13.78 -22.88
C GLY A 162 -9.10 -13.90 -21.36
N SER A 163 -9.53 -12.88 -20.62
CA SER A 163 -9.39 -12.85 -19.16
C SER A 163 -10.47 -11.97 -18.54
N ASP A 164 -10.64 -12.00 -17.21
CA ASP A 164 -11.51 -11.04 -16.52
C ASP A 164 -10.96 -9.61 -16.64
N GLY A 165 -9.65 -9.48 -16.78
CA GLY A 165 -8.97 -8.20 -17.02
C GLY A 165 -7.47 -8.30 -17.23
N LEU A 166 -6.84 -7.15 -17.39
CA LEU A 166 -5.39 -6.99 -17.47
C LEU A 166 -4.98 -5.79 -16.61
N ILE A 167 -4.00 -5.97 -15.72
CA ILE A 167 -3.44 -4.89 -14.91
C ILE A 167 -2.03 -4.59 -15.40
N VAL A 168 -1.70 -3.31 -15.54
CA VAL A 168 -0.32 -2.83 -15.64
C VAL A 168 -0.02 -2.03 -14.39
N ALA A 169 0.97 -2.48 -13.61
CA ALA A 169 1.32 -1.92 -12.32
C ALA A 169 2.77 -1.39 -12.31
N THR A 170 2.98 -0.30 -11.61
CA THR A 170 4.30 0.21 -11.21
C THR A 170 4.89 -0.65 -10.08
N PRO A 171 6.15 -0.43 -9.67
CA PRO A 171 6.71 -1.06 -8.48
C PRO A 171 5.90 -0.76 -7.22
N THR A 172 5.41 0.47 -7.05
CA THR A 172 4.56 0.86 -5.91
C THR A 172 3.20 0.16 -5.96
N GLY A 173 2.61 -0.02 -7.14
CA GLY A 173 1.38 -0.78 -7.32
C GLY A 173 1.52 -2.30 -7.13
N SER A 174 2.75 -2.83 -7.05
CA SER A 174 2.99 -4.27 -6.93
C SER A 174 2.41 -4.87 -5.64
N THR A 175 2.29 -4.08 -4.58
CA THR A 175 1.68 -4.47 -3.29
C THR A 175 0.21 -4.10 -3.18
N ALA A 176 -0.37 -3.44 -4.20
CA ALA A 176 -1.76 -3.04 -4.26
C ALA A 176 -2.63 -4.15 -4.89
N TYR A 177 -3.46 -3.82 -5.88
CA TYR A 177 -4.37 -4.80 -6.47
C TYR A 177 -3.62 -5.90 -7.23
N SER A 178 -2.47 -5.57 -7.84
CA SER A 178 -1.55 -6.52 -8.49
C SER A 178 -1.23 -7.73 -7.60
N LEU A 179 -0.92 -7.52 -6.32
CA LEU A 179 -0.61 -8.59 -5.39
C LEU A 179 -1.78 -9.56 -5.21
N SER A 180 -3.00 -9.02 -5.15
CA SER A 180 -4.21 -9.79 -4.92
C SER A 180 -4.56 -10.73 -6.09
N VAL A 181 -4.12 -10.39 -7.30
CA VAL A 181 -4.34 -11.19 -8.52
C VAL A 181 -3.12 -12.04 -8.90
N GLY A 182 -2.16 -12.19 -7.98
CA GLY A 182 -0.99 -13.05 -8.16
C GLY A 182 0.21 -12.40 -8.85
N GLY A 183 0.27 -11.06 -8.91
CA GLY A 183 1.44 -10.32 -9.35
C GLY A 183 2.63 -10.47 -8.38
N PRO A 184 3.88 -10.29 -8.85
CA PRO A 184 5.06 -10.32 -8.01
C PRO A 184 5.15 -9.05 -7.14
N ILE A 185 5.76 -9.16 -5.97
CA ILE A 185 6.20 -7.99 -5.19
C ILE A 185 7.46 -7.43 -5.85
N VAL A 186 7.45 -6.14 -6.15
CA VAL A 186 8.55 -5.43 -6.80
C VAL A 186 9.06 -4.33 -5.87
N LEU A 187 10.37 -4.25 -5.70
CA LEU A 187 10.99 -3.18 -4.89
C LEU A 187 10.80 -1.82 -5.58
N ASN A 188 10.49 -0.78 -4.82
CA ASN A 188 10.23 0.57 -5.37
C ASN A 188 11.37 1.13 -6.23
N SER A 189 12.62 0.71 -6.00
CA SER A 189 13.79 1.16 -6.76
C SER A 189 14.00 0.43 -8.09
N ALA A 190 13.22 -0.61 -8.40
CA ALA A 190 13.36 -1.38 -9.63
C ALA A 190 12.65 -0.65 -10.80
N PRO A 191 13.35 -0.31 -11.89
CA PRO A 191 12.77 0.45 -13.00
C PRO A 191 11.98 -0.47 -13.94
N VAL A 192 10.86 -1.01 -13.46
CA VAL A 192 10.07 -2.02 -14.18
C VAL A 192 8.56 -1.80 -14.03
N PHE A 193 7.81 -2.25 -15.02
CA PHE A 193 6.37 -2.48 -14.91
C PHE A 193 6.07 -3.96 -14.79
N SER A 194 4.95 -4.26 -14.13
CA SER A 194 4.37 -5.61 -14.09
C SER A 194 3.07 -5.62 -14.89
N ILE A 195 2.91 -6.61 -15.76
CA ILE A 195 1.72 -6.84 -16.58
C ILE A 195 1.07 -8.13 -16.09
N ILE A 196 -0.11 -8.03 -15.50
CA ILE A 196 -0.77 -9.11 -14.77
C ILE A 196 -2.13 -9.43 -15.40
N PRO A 197 -2.26 -10.57 -16.10
CA PRO A 197 -3.56 -11.02 -16.57
C PRO A 197 -4.41 -11.50 -15.38
N VAL A 198 -5.64 -11.00 -15.26
CA VAL A 198 -6.57 -11.35 -14.18
C VAL A 198 -7.46 -12.50 -14.64
N ASN A 199 -7.31 -13.67 -14.04
CA ASN A 199 -8.07 -14.89 -14.38
C ASN A 199 -8.07 -15.21 -15.89
N SER A 200 -6.88 -15.31 -16.48
CA SER A 200 -6.74 -15.72 -17.89
C SER A 200 -7.35 -17.10 -18.16
N VAL A 201 -7.99 -17.25 -19.32
CA VAL A 201 -8.44 -18.56 -19.83
C VAL A 201 -7.27 -19.42 -20.29
N ASN A 202 -6.09 -18.83 -20.52
CA ASN A 202 -4.87 -19.55 -20.83
C ASN A 202 -3.97 -19.63 -19.59
N PRO A 203 -3.83 -20.81 -18.96
CA PRO A 203 -3.08 -20.96 -17.71
C PRO A 203 -1.57 -20.72 -17.86
N SER A 204 -1.05 -20.65 -19.10
CA SER A 204 0.35 -20.29 -19.37
C SER A 204 0.59 -18.78 -19.31
N ARG A 205 -0.46 -17.96 -19.23
CA ARG A 205 -0.37 -16.52 -19.03
C ARG A 205 -0.01 -16.25 -17.57
N ARG A 206 1.24 -15.85 -17.35
CA ARG A 206 1.80 -15.49 -16.05
C ARG A 206 2.07 -13.98 -16.01
N PRO A 207 2.14 -13.37 -14.82
CA PRO A 207 2.63 -12.01 -14.69
C PRO A 207 3.97 -11.84 -15.42
N LEU A 208 4.09 -10.77 -16.20
CA LEU A 208 5.30 -10.40 -16.92
C LEU A 208 5.90 -9.16 -16.26
N VAL A 209 7.21 -9.17 -16.00
CA VAL A 209 7.95 -7.98 -15.54
C VAL A 209 8.78 -7.47 -16.69
N VAL A 210 8.63 -6.20 -17.02
CA VAL A 210 9.26 -5.55 -18.17
C VAL A 210 9.93 -4.24 -17.77
N PRO A 211 10.98 -3.79 -18.47
CA PRO A 211 11.53 -2.44 -18.29
C PRO A 211 10.44 -1.35 -18.42
N GLU A 212 10.51 -0.33 -17.55
CA GLU A 212 9.51 0.75 -17.50
C GLU A 212 9.59 1.75 -18.68
N ASP A 213 10.66 1.72 -19.48
CA ASP A 213 10.86 2.57 -20.66
C ASP A 213 10.17 2.06 -21.93
N LEU A 214 9.62 0.84 -21.90
CA LEU A 214 8.88 0.25 -23.01
C LEU A 214 7.48 0.86 -23.15
N ILE A 215 6.98 0.86 -24.38
CA ILE A 215 5.60 1.25 -24.69
C ILE A 215 4.74 -0.02 -24.77
N LEU A 216 3.76 -0.11 -23.88
CA LEU A 216 2.79 -1.20 -23.88
C LEU A 216 1.55 -0.75 -24.64
N GLU A 217 1.04 -1.58 -25.55
CA GLU A 217 -0.17 -1.27 -26.28
C GLU A 217 -1.18 -2.42 -26.18
N ILE A 218 -2.39 -2.10 -25.73
CA ILE A 218 -3.51 -3.03 -25.64
C ILE A 218 -4.45 -2.73 -26.79
N GLN A 219 -4.58 -3.68 -27.72
CA GLN A 219 -5.39 -3.57 -28.93
C GLN A 219 -6.46 -4.67 -28.99
N GLU A 220 -7.31 -4.60 -30.03
CA GLU A 220 -8.35 -5.60 -30.30
C GLU A 220 -9.27 -5.88 -29.10
N LEU A 221 -9.48 -4.86 -28.25
CA LEU A 221 -10.28 -4.95 -27.04
C LEU A 221 -11.75 -5.20 -27.37
N THR A 222 -12.24 -6.37 -26.98
CA THR A 222 -13.63 -6.78 -27.22
C THR A 222 -14.22 -7.47 -25.99
N SER A 223 -15.51 -7.25 -25.76
CA SER A 223 -16.28 -7.93 -24.72
C SER A 223 -17.78 -7.84 -25.06
N SER A 224 -18.60 -8.70 -24.46
CA SER A 224 -20.06 -8.64 -24.60
C SER A 224 -20.69 -7.50 -23.80
N VAL A 225 -19.91 -6.86 -22.92
CA VAL A 225 -20.29 -5.69 -22.12
C VAL A 225 -19.31 -4.55 -22.34
N ALA A 226 -19.64 -3.36 -21.83
CA ALA A 226 -18.70 -2.24 -21.85
C ALA A 226 -17.40 -2.61 -21.10
N ILE A 227 -16.27 -2.13 -21.59
CA ILE A 227 -14.97 -2.29 -20.93
C ILE A 227 -14.63 -0.97 -20.23
N GLU A 228 -13.99 -1.05 -19.08
CA GLU A 228 -13.56 0.09 -18.26
C GLU A 228 -12.07 -0.01 -17.94
N ALA A 229 -11.41 1.15 -17.97
CA ALA A 229 -10.12 1.36 -17.33
C ALA A 229 -10.35 1.86 -15.91
N VAL A 230 -9.71 1.22 -14.95
CA VAL A 230 -9.68 1.58 -13.53
C VAL A 230 -8.30 2.14 -13.24
N LEU A 231 -8.23 3.41 -12.84
CA LEU A 231 -6.98 4.14 -12.63
C LEU A 231 -6.74 4.30 -11.13
N ASP A 232 -5.64 3.73 -10.61
CA ASP A 232 -5.26 3.69 -9.17
C ASP A 232 -6.39 3.24 -8.22
N GLY A 233 -7.34 2.45 -8.75
CA GLY A 233 -8.57 2.09 -8.03
C GLY A 233 -9.54 3.25 -7.76
N GLN A 234 -9.23 4.48 -8.17
CA GLN A 234 -10.01 5.69 -7.86
C GLN A 234 -10.97 6.11 -8.98
N ILE A 235 -10.52 6.03 -10.24
CA ILE A 235 -11.25 6.57 -11.39
C ILE A 235 -11.62 5.42 -12.33
N ARG A 236 -12.90 5.34 -12.71
CA ARG A 236 -13.38 4.44 -13.76
C ARG A 236 -13.67 5.24 -15.03
N LYS A 237 -13.00 4.88 -16.13
CA LYS A 237 -13.25 5.44 -17.46
C LYS A 237 -13.74 4.35 -18.39
N LYS A 238 -14.85 4.59 -19.07
CA LYS A 238 -15.28 3.74 -20.19
C LYS A 238 -14.24 3.85 -21.31
N ILE A 239 -13.82 2.72 -21.85
CA ILE A 239 -12.94 2.68 -23.02
C ILE A 239 -13.75 2.39 -24.28
N ASP A 240 -13.31 2.93 -25.41
CA ASP A 240 -13.79 2.52 -26.72
C ASP A 240 -12.94 1.36 -27.27
N SER A 241 -13.18 0.96 -28.51
CA SER A 241 -12.45 -0.13 -29.18
C SER A 241 -11.06 0.28 -29.67
N LYS A 242 -10.60 1.50 -29.35
CA LYS A 242 -9.30 2.01 -29.79
C LYS A 242 -8.18 1.42 -28.94
N PRO A 243 -6.95 1.40 -29.48
CA PRO A 243 -5.79 1.02 -28.69
C PRO A 243 -5.61 1.87 -27.44
N ILE A 244 -5.13 1.25 -26.37
CA ILE A 244 -4.66 1.92 -25.16
C ILE A 244 -3.15 1.81 -25.14
N LYS A 245 -2.45 2.94 -25.12
CA LYS A 245 -0.99 2.98 -24.97
C LYS A 245 -0.64 3.31 -23.53
N ILE A 246 0.24 2.53 -22.92
CA ILE A 246 0.70 2.71 -21.54
C ILE A 246 2.21 2.88 -21.58
N ARG A 247 2.70 3.91 -20.87
CA ARG A 247 4.12 4.28 -20.83
C ARG A 247 4.47 4.87 -19.47
N LYS A 248 5.76 4.94 -19.16
CA LYS A 248 6.24 5.74 -18.03
C LYS A 248 5.82 7.20 -18.17
N ALA A 249 5.41 7.77 -17.05
CA ALA A 249 5.12 9.19 -16.94
C ALA A 249 6.42 9.99 -16.99
N ASP A 250 6.39 11.17 -17.61
CA ASP A 250 7.58 12.03 -17.74
C ASP A 250 8.13 12.48 -16.37
N GLN A 251 7.31 12.44 -15.32
CA GLN A 251 7.68 12.80 -13.96
C GLN A 251 7.23 11.73 -12.95
N SER A 252 8.17 11.26 -12.14
CA SER A 252 7.90 10.49 -10.93
C SER A 252 7.10 11.31 -9.91
N ALA A 253 6.42 10.64 -8.98
CA ALA A 253 5.99 11.31 -7.75
C ALA A 253 7.19 11.39 -6.81
N VAL A 254 7.35 12.51 -6.11
CA VAL A 254 8.43 12.70 -5.15
C VAL A 254 7.86 12.60 -3.75
N PHE A 255 8.43 11.72 -2.94
CA PHE A 255 8.04 11.53 -1.54
C PHE A 255 9.17 12.00 -0.63
N VAL A 256 8.81 12.59 0.51
CA VAL A 256 9.73 12.84 1.61
C VAL A 256 10.05 11.51 2.26
N LYS A 257 11.34 11.17 2.36
CA LYS A 257 11.82 9.94 2.97
C LYS A 257 12.79 10.25 4.11
N PHE A 258 12.53 9.64 5.25
CA PHE A 258 13.42 9.67 6.41
C PHE A 258 14.27 8.39 6.47
N GLU A 259 15.40 8.45 7.16
CA GLU A 259 16.23 7.28 7.43
C GLU A 259 15.44 6.18 8.16
N LEU A 260 15.74 4.91 7.88
CA LEU A 260 14.93 3.79 8.37
C LEU A 260 14.88 3.71 9.91
N GLU A 261 15.99 4.00 10.58
CA GLU A 261 16.07 4.10 12.04
C GLU A 261 15.18 5.22 12.59
N ARG A 262 15.12 6.35 11.85
CA ARG A 262 14.27 7.49 12.18
C ARG A 262 12.80 7.15 11.96
N VAL A 263 12.44 6.50 10.86
CA VAL A 263 11.07 6.01 10.60
C VAL A 263 10.62 5.04 11.68
N ALA A 264 11.50 4.14 12.13
CA ALA A 264 11.18 3.24 13.24
C ALA A 264 10.82 4.05 14.51
N ALA A 265 11.66 5.03 14.89
CA ALA A 265 11.39 5.93 16.01
C ALA A 265 10.07 6.71 15.82
N LEU A 266 9.82 7.24 14.62
CA LEU A 266 8.61 7.97 14.22
C LEU A 266 7.35 7.08 14.10
N ARG A 267 7.50 5.76 14.08
CA ARG A 267 6.37 4.82 14.21
C ARG A 267 6.14 4.39 15.66
N GLY A 268 6.87 4.97 16.63
CA GLY A 268 6.85 4.55 18.03
C GLY A 268 7.56 3.22 18.28
N LYS A 269 8.14 2.60 17.24
CA LYS A 269 9.13 1.53 17.38
C LYS A 269 10.46 2.21 17.63
N LEU A 270 10.65 2.76 18.83
CA LEU A 270 12.01 2.89 19.32
C LEU A 270 12.69 1.54 19.04
N LEU A 271 13.77 1.54 18.29
CA LEU A 271 14.83 0.52 18.38
C LEU A 271 15.46 0.61 19.79
N LYS A 272 14.63 0.69 20.84
CA LYS A 272 15.00 0.07 22.09
C LYS A 272 15.23 -1.37 21.69
N LYS A 273 16.42 -1.87 22.00
CA LYS A 273 16.62 -3.27 22.38
C LYS A 273 15.57 -3.64 23.43
N SER A 274 14.33 -3.83 22.99
CA SER A 274 13.29 -4.51 23.72
C SER A 274 13.13 -5.75 22.89
N GLU A 275 13.71 -6.83 23.38
CA GLU A 275 13.42 -8.20 22.97
C GLU A 275 11.90 -8.34 22.78
N THR A 276 11.45 -8.13 21.55
CA THR A 276 10.04 -8.27 21.22
C THR A 276 9.77 -9.74 20.96
N SER A 277 8.59 -10.20 21.38
CA SER A 277 8.10 -11.57 21.11
C SER A 277 8.12 -11.94 19.61
N GLU A 278 8.12 -10.95 18.71
CA GLU A 278 8.32 -11.13 17.26
C GLU A 278 9.78 -11.49 16.90
N ASP A 279 10.78 -10.96 17.60
CA ASP A 279 12.20 -11.28 17.39
C ASP A 279 12.55 -12.65 17.98
N GLN A 280 11.99 -13.01 19.14
CA GLN A 280 12.08 -14.38 19.69
C GLN A 280 11.47 -15.40 18.73
N ALA A 281 10.37 -15.05 18.07
CA ALA A 281 9.75 -15.92 17.07
C ALA A 281 10.64 -16.11 15.84
N TYR A 282 11.53 -15.17 15.47
CA TYR A 282 12.44 -15.31 14.34
C TYR A 282 13.51 -16.40 14.55
N GLU A 283 13.95 -16.62 15.79
CA GLU A 283 14.93 -17.67 16.15
C GLU A 283 14.28 -19.06 16.33
N LEU A 284 12.95 -19.14 16.39
CA LEU A 284 12.26 -20.41 16.57
C LEU A 284 12.36 -21.32 15.31
N PRO A 285 12.43 -22.65 15.51
CA PRO A 285 12.31 -23.62 14.43
C PRO A 285 11.01 -23.42 13.63
N PRO A 286 11.00 -23.72 12.31
CA PRO A 286 9.82 -23.53 11.45
C PRO A 286 8.53 -24.17 11.97
N SER A 287 8.63 -25.32 12.65
CA SER A 287 7.47 -26.01 13.25
C SER A 287 6.86 -25.24 14.42
N ALA A 288 7.67 -24.55 15.22
CA ALA A 288 7.19 -23.71 16.32
C ALA A 288 6.54 -22.43 15.80
N LYS A 289 7.11 -21.81 14.76
CA LYS A 289 6.50 -20.66 14.05
C LYS A 289 5.11 -21.00 13.50
N LEU A 290 4.99 -22.15 12.84
CA LEU A 290 3.71 -22.60 12.28
C LEU A 290 2.66 -22.85 13.36
N VAL A 291 3.02 -23.55 14.45
CA VAL A 291 2.11 -23.79 15.59
C VAL A 291 1.67 -22.47 16.23
N LEU A 292 2.58 -21.51 16.40
CA LEU A 292 2.26 -20.19 16.93
C LEU A 292 1.27 -19.46 16.01
N LYS A 293 1.50 -19.48 14.69
CA LYS A 293 0.61 -18.84 13.71
C LYS A 293 -0.79 -19.44 13.70
N VAL A 294 -0.91 -20.76 13.83
CA VAL A 294 -2.21 -21.44 13.93
C VAL A 294 -2.95 -21.02 15.21
N LEU A 295 -2.25 -20.88 16.34
CA LEU A 295 -2.83 -20.41 17.60
C LEU A 295 -3.16 -18.91 17.62
N GLU A 296 -2.46 -18.09 16.83
CA GLU A 296 -2.83 -16.68 16.61
C GLU A 296 -4.13 -16.57 15.83
N TYR A 297 -4.34 -17.45 14.86
CA TYR A 297 -5.53 -17.45 14.01
C TYR A 297 -6.74 -18.07 14.71
N GLN A 298 -6.53 -19.13 15.48
CA GLN A 298 -7.56 -19.83 16.25
C GLN A 298 -7.25 -19.67 17.74
N GLU A 299 -7.98 -18.79 18.42
CA GLU A 299 -7.63 -18.25 19.74
C GLU A 299 -7.32 -19.32 20.82
N GLN A 300 -7.91 -20.52 20.73
CA GLN A 300 -7.76 -21.61 21.69
C GLN A 300 -7.87 -22.97 21.00
N LEU A 301 -6.82 -23.81 21.10
CA LEU A 301 -6.84 -25.16 20.53
C LEU A 301 -6.25 -26.20 21.48
N SER A 302 -6.80 -27.41 21.44
CA SER A 302 -6.18 -28.60 22.04
C SER A 302 -4.98 -29.06 21.22
N GLN A 303 -4.11 -29.86 21.82
CA GLN A 303 -2.97 -30.45 21.09
C GLN A 303 -3.40 -31.27 19.87
N LYS A 304 -4.58 -31.92 19.93
CA LYS A 304 -5.10 -32.72 18.82
C LYS A 304 -5.51 -31.83 17.64
N GLU A 305 -6.22 -30.74 17.92
CA GLU A 305 -6.63 -29.78 16.88
C GLU A 305 -5.41 -29.10 16.25
N ILE A 306 -4.39 -28.75 17.03
CA ILE A 306 -3.14 -28.19 16.49
C ILE A 306 -2.45 -29.18 15.54
N ILE A 307 -2.48 -30.48 15.83
CA ILE A 307 -1.94 -31.52 14.94
C ILE A 307 -2.72 -31.56 13.62
N GLU A 308 -4.04 -31.49 13.69
CA GLU A 308 -4.93 -31.52 12.52
C GLU A 308 -4.75 -30.26 11.65
N GLU A 309 -4.69 -29.07 12.25
CA GLU A 309 -4.55 -27.79 11.56
C GLU A 309 -3.15 -27.58 10.96
N THR A 310 -2.10 -28.01 11.66
CA THR A 310 -0.71 -27.84 11.17
C THR A 310 -0.24 -28.97 10.25
N MET A 311 -0.96 -30.10 10.23
CA MET A 311 -0.55 -31.35 9.59
C MET A 311 0.84 -31.87 10.04
N LEU A 312 1.34 -31.42 11.20
CA LEU A 312 2.63 -31.83 11.75
C LEU A 312 2.50 -33.11 12.59
N PRO A 313 3.55 -33.96 12.66
CA PRO A 313 3.54 -35.12 13.55
C PRO A 313 3.34 -34.73 15.02
N ALA A 314 2.62 -35.58 15.79
CA ALA A 314 2.31 -35.33 17.19
C ALA A 314 3.54 -35.10 18.10
N ARG A 315 4.71 -35.65 17.74
CA ARG A 315 5.96 -35.40 18.45
C ARG A 315 6.49 -33.99 18.19
N THR A 316 6.38 -33.52 16.95
CA THR A 316 6.80 -32.18 16.51
C THR A 316 5.93 -31.10 17.14
N VAL A 317 4.61 -31.30 17.19
CA VAL A 317 3.69 -30.37 17.85
C VAL A 317 3.97 -30.28 19.36
N ARG A 318 4.24 -31.40 20.04
CA ARG A 318 4.62 -31.38 21.47
C ARG A 318 5.92 -30.62 21.71
N TYR A 319 6.92 -30.86 20.86
CA TYR A 319 8.20 -30.15 20.94
C TYR A 319 8.01 -28.63 20.71
N ALA A 320 7.27 -28.26 19.67
CA ALA A 320 6.93 -26.87 19.36
C ALA A 320 6.20 -26.18 20.51
N LEU A 321 5.17 -26.81 21.08
CA LEU A 321 4.44 -26.27 22.23
C LEU A 321 5.32 -26.13 23.48
N SER A 322 6.20 -27.11 23.74
CA SER A 322 7.15 -27.02 24.85
C SER A 322 8.07 -25.81 24.72
N LEU A 323 8.56 -25.55 23.50
CA LEU A 323 9.44 -24.43 23.20
C LEU A 323 8.69 -23.09 23.27
N LEU A 324 7.49 -23.01 22.69
CA LEU A 324 6.66 -21.80 22.76
C LEU A 324 6.21 -21.45 24.19
N MET A 325 6.02 -22.46 25.04
CA MET A 325 5.73 -22.26 26.47
C MET A 325 6.98 -21.82 27.25
N SER A 326 8.18 -22.34 26.92
CA SER A 326 9.42 -21.90 27.58
C SER A 326 9.77 -20.46 27.23
N GLU A 327 9.51 -20.04 26.00
CA GLU A 327 9.63 -18.63 25.55
C GLU A 327 8.47 -17.74 26.04
N GLY A 328 7.48 -18.29 26.75
CA GLY A 328 6.35 -17.53 27.30
C GLY A 328 5.37 -16.97 26.26
N LEU A 329 5.45 -17.44 25.01
CA LEU A 329 4.59 -17.01 23.89
C LEU A 329 3.22 -17.70 23.93
N VAL A 330 3.17 -18.94 24.40
CA VAL A 330 1.94 -19.75 24.52
C VAL A 330 1.72 -20.14 25.98
N ILE A 331 0.47 -20.14 26.42
CA ILE A 331 0.08 -20.66 27.73
C ILE A 331 -0.84 -21.86 27.59
N LYS A 332 -0.71 -22.83 28.50
CA LYS A 332 -1.58 -23.98 28.62
C LYS A 332 -2.62 -23.73 29.73
N ARG A 333 -3.89 -23.92 29.39
CA ARG A 333 -5.03 -23.90 30.32
C ARG A 333 -5.72 -25.26 30.34
N LEU A 334 -6.44 -25.57 31.41
CA LEU A 334 -7.29 -26.75 31.46
C LEU A 334 -8.56 -26.51 30.63
N SER A 335 -8.96 -27.49 29.84
CA SER A 335 -10.26 -27.46 29.20
C SER A 335 -11.37 -27.55 30.25
N LEU A 336 -12.36 -26.66 30.15
CA LEU A 336 -13.57 -26.71 30.98
C LEU A 336 -14.49 -27.88 30.60
N ARG A 337 -14.30 -28.48 29.42
CA ARG A 337 -15.11 -29.60 28.90
C ARG A 337 -14.51 -30.97 29.19
N ASP A 338 -13.18 -31.09 29.28
CA ASP A 338 -12.47 -32.31 29.73
C ASP A 338 -11.19 -31.92 30.46
N SER A 339 -11.16 -32.05 31.78
CA SER A 339 -10.03 -31.65 32.63
C SER A 339 -8.72 -32.40 32.36
N ARG A 340 -8.76 -33.49 31.59
CA ARG A 340 -7.57 -34.23 31.16
C ARG A 340 -6.92 -33.62 29.91
N GLN A 341 -7.59 -32.68 29.24
CA GLN A 341 -7.11 -32.03 28.03
C GLN A 341 -6.61 -30.62 28.33
N GLY A 342 -5.40 -30.32 27.83
CA GLY A 342 -4.87 -28.96 27.83
C GLY A 342 -5.26 -28.21 26.57
N ILE A 343 -5.75 -26.98 26.74
CA ILE A 343 -5.97 -26.01 25.67
C ILE A 343 -4.81 -25.03 25.68
N TYR A 344 -4.26 -24.75 24.50
CA TYR A 344 -3.16 -23.83 24.29
C TYR A 344 -3.69 -22.56 23.63
N GLN A 345 -3.16 -21.42 24.04
CA GLN A 345 -3.50 -20.11 23.48
C GLN A 345 -2.30 -19.17 23.53
N VAL A 346 -2.26 -18.20 22.62
CA VAL A 346 -1.25 -17.14 22.65
C VAL A 346 -1.45 -16.27 23.89
N LYS A 347 -0.34 -15.91 24.54
CA LYS A 347 -0.37 -15.03 25.71
C LYS A 347 -0.70 -13.60 25.25
N LYS A 348 -1.92 -13.11 25.49
CA LYS A 348 -2.30 -11.72 25.21
C LYS A 348 -1.50 -10.76 26.11
N LYS A 349 -0.87 -9.73 25.54
CA LYS A 349 -0.24 -8.63 26.31
C LYS A 349 -1.36 -7.87 27.04
N THR A 350 -1.18 -7.63 28.33
CA THR A 350 -2.09 -6.80 29.13
C THR A 350 -1.72 -5.34 28.96
#